data_AF-A0AAV9QNV9-F1
#
_entry.id   AF-A0AAV9QNV9-F1
#
_cell.length_a   1.000
_cell.length_b   1.000
_cell.length_c   1.000
_cell.angle_alpha   90.00
_cell.angle_beta   90.00
_cell.angle_gamma   90.00
#
_symmetry.space_group_name_H-M   'P 1'
#
loop_
_entity.id
_entity.type
_entity.pdbx_description
1 polymer ?
#
loop_
_entity_poly.entity_id
_entity_poly.type
_entity_poly.pdbx_seq_one_letter_code
_entity_poly.pdbx_strand_id
1 'polypeptide(L)'
;MYQHLFLALFFKGVLSTHVQAKHVVAHAGGNVILPCSSISASDDIPTVEWSKEGLKPDVVYLYRDGCETFEMKNPDFEYRTNLVMREVQNGNVSLRISSVKPLDAGTYQCLRLWKNGTREMTKVELVVGL
;
A
#
# COMPACT_ATOMS: atom_id res chain seq x y z
N MET A 1 -40.85 7.64 44.42
CA MET A 1 -40.86 8.05 43.01
C MET A 1 -39.84 7.20 42.26
N TYR A 2 -40.27 6.52 41.21
CA TYR A 2 -39.40 5.94 40.16
C TYR A 2 -38.62 7.09 39.47
N GLN A 3 -37.52 6.96 38.72
CA GLN A 3 -36.78 5.87 38.05
C GLN A 3 -35.31 6.40 37.86
N HIS A 4 -34.28 5.78 37.28
CA HIS A 4 -34.04 4.57 36.45
C HIS A 4 -32.70 3.93 36.88
N LEU A 5 -32.39 2.72 36.38
CA LEU A 5 -31.02 2.20 36.25
C LEU A 5 -30.36 2.76 34.98
N PHE A 6 -29.04 2.99 35.00
CA PHE A 6 -28.21 2.89 33.79
C PHE A 6 -26.93 2.11 34.08
N LEU A 7 -26.92 0.84 33.68
CA LEU A 7 -25.71 0.06 33.51
C LEU A 7 -24.89 0.69 32.38
N ALA A 8 -23.80 1.38 32.73
CA ALA A 8 -22.80 1.80 31.77
C ALA A 8 -22.01 0.56 31.30
N LEU A 9 -22.61 -0.20 30.38
CA LEU A 9 -21.88 -1.17 29.57
C LEU A 9 -20.88 -0.38 28.72
N PHE A 10 -19.66 -0.23 29.24
CA PHE A 10 -18.50 0.13 28.45
C PHE A 10 -18.22 -1.04 27.48
N PHE A 11 -19.01 -1.11 26.41
CA PHE A 11 -18.50 -1.64 25.16
C PHE A 11 -17.27 -0.81 24.82
N LYS A 12 -16.10 -1.34 25.19
CA LYS A 12 -14.84 -0.96 24.56
C LYS A 12 -14.98 -1.38 23.11
N GLY A 13 -15.60 -0.51 22.31
CA GLY A 13 -15.66 -0.65 20.87
C GLY A 13 -14.23 -0.73 20.40
N VAL A 14 -13.78 -1.94 20.08
CA VAL A 14 -12.56 -2.14 19.32
C VAL A 14 -12.81 -1.36 18.05
N LEU A 15 -12.08 -0.27 17.86
CA LEU A 15 -12.03 0.41 16.57
C LEU A 15 -11.33 -0.56 15.63
N SER A 16 -12.11 -1.50 15.09
CA SER A 16 -11.67 -2.36 14.01
C SER A 16 -11.48 -1.44 12.82
N THR A 17 -10.25 -0.95 12.67
CA THR A 17 -9.76 -0.38 11.44
C THR A 17 -9.76 -1.53 10.44
N HIS A 18 -10.92 -1.79 9.86
CA HIS A 18 -11.09 -2.75 8.79
C HIS A 18 -10.34 -2.19 7.59
N VAL A 19 -9.04 -2.50 7.52
CA VAL A 19 -8.17 -2.25 6.38
C VAL A 19 -8.79 -3.07 5.25
N GLN A 20 -9.65 -2.42 4.47
CA GLN A 20 -10.34 -3.03 3.35
C GLN A 20 -9.29 -3.39 2.31
N ALA A 21 -8.85 -4.66 2.35
CA ALA A 21 -7.90 -5.20 1.40
C ALA A 21 -8.46 -5.00 0.00
N LYS A 22 -7.78 -4.18 -0.81
CA LYS A 22 -8.21 -3.92 -2.18
C LYS A 22 -7.79 -5.12 -3.03
N HIS A 23 -8.74 -5.78 -3.66
CA HIS A 23 -8.49 -6.93 -4.51
C HIS A 23 -8.30 -6.47 -5.97
N VAL A 24 -7.16 -6.80 -6.58
CA VAL A 24 -6.79 -6.40 -7.94
C VAL A 24 -6.50 -7.64 -8.76
N VAL A 25 -6.99 -7.69 -10.00
CA VAL A 25 -6.78 -8.81 -10.93
C VAL A 25 -5.90 -8.35 -12.08
N ALA A 26 -4.96 -9.20 -12.48
CA ALA A 26 -4.08 -9.00 -13.63
C ALA A 26 -3.99 -10.27 -14.48
N HIS A 27 -3.66 -10.13 -15.77
CA HIS A 27 -3.26 -11.26 -16.62
C HIS A 27 -1.73 -11.39 -16.63
N ALA A 28 -1.23 -12.62 -16.69
CA ALA A 28 0.19 -12.91 -16.90
C ALA A 28 0.70 -12.24 -18.20
N GLY A 29 1.93 -11.74 -18.18
CA GLY A 29 2.53 -10.92 -19.24
C GLY A 29 1.99 -9.48 -19.33
N GLY A 30 0.86 -9.18 -18.68
CA GLY A 30 0.24 -7.85 -18.69
C GLY A 30 0.91 -6.82 -17.78
N ASN A 31 0.22 -5.71 -17.56
CA ASN A 31 0.59 -4.68 -16.58
C ASN A 31 -0.54 -4.54 -15.56
N VAL A 32 -0.21 -4.19 -14.32
CA VAL A 32 -1.19 -3.92 -13.25
C VAL A 32 -0.84 -2.67 -12.46
N ILE A 33 -1.85 -2.02 -11.87
CA ILE A 33 -1.69 -0.89 -10.95
C ILE A 33 -2.25 -1.31 -9.60
N LEU A 34 -1.42 -1.33 -8.56
CA LEU A 34 -1.82 -1.56 -7.18
C LEU A 34 -2.18 -0.21 -6.53
N PRO A 35 -3.47 0.03 -6.16
CA PRO A 35 -3.96 1.37 -5.84
C PRO A 35 -3.58 1.84 -4.43
N CYS A 36 -2.70 2.84 -4.34
CA CYS A 36 -2.29 3.52 -3.12
C CYS A 36 -2.34 5.03 -3.30
N SER A 37 -3.28 5.69 -2.62
CA SER A 37 -3.47 7.14 -2.69
C SER A 37 -3.60 7.69 -1.28
N SER A 38 -2.98 8.84 -1.03
CA SER A 38 -3.26 9.64 0.16
C SER A 38 -4.47 10.55 -0.08
N ILE A 39 -5.14 10.92 1.01
CA ILE A 39 -6.27 11.86 1.03
C ILE A 39 -5.78 13.27 1.43
N SER A 40 -4.60 13.39 2.03
CA SER A 40 -4.04 14.69 2.44
C SER A 40 -3.39 15.41 1.27
N ALA A 41 -3.99 16.54 0.86
CA ALA A 41 -3.38 17.55 -0.01
C ALA A 41 -2.26 18.30 0.74
N SER A 42 -1.19 17.58 1.06
CA SER A 42 0.06 18.11 1.60
C SER A 42 1.04 18.31 0.45
N ASP A 43 1.74 19.46 0.44
CA ASP A 43 2.82 19.74 -0.52
C ASP A 43 4.05 18.83 -0.31
N ASP A 44 4.17 18.19 0.86
CA ASP A 44 5.20 17.19 1.13
C ASP A 44 4.85 15.84 0.46
N ILE A 45 5.86 15.16 -0.09
CA ILE A 45 5.70 13.79 -0.63
C ILE A 45 6.31 12.82 0.39
N PRO A 46 5.54 11.84 0.92
CA PRO A 46 6.05 10.91 1.91
C PRO A 46 7.10 9.96 1.30
N THR A 47 7.92 9.35 2.16
CA THR A 47 8.63 8.11 1.77
C THR A 47 7.58 7.04 1.50
N VAL A 48 7.67 6.37 0.36
CA VAL A 48 6.76 5.30 -0.04
C VAL A 48 7.54 4.00 -0.20
N GLU A 49 7.19 3.02 0.62
CA GLU A 49 7.69 1.66 0.50
C GLU A 49 6.54 0.76 0.06
N TRP A 50 6.78 -0.02 -0.98
CA TRP A 50 5.94 -1.16 -1.33
C TRP A 50 6.70 -2.44 -1.02
N SER A 51 6.08 -3.32 -0.22
CA SER A 51 6.60 -4.64 0.11
C SER A 51 5.58 -5.74 -0.21
N LYS A 52 6.05 -6.98 -0.38
CA LYS A 52 5.23 -8.16 -0.64
C LYS A 52 5.35 -9.16 0.51
N GLU A 53 4.22 -9.60 1.07
CA GLU A 53 4.20 -10.58 2.15
C GLU A 53 4.81 -11.92 1.71
N GLY A 54 5.68 -12.49 2.54
CA GLY A 54 6.35 -13.77 2.29
C GLY A 54 7.54 -13.74 1.32
N LEU A 55 7.84 -12.59 0.70
CA LEU A 55 9.00 -12.41 -0.17
C LEU A 55 10.28 -12.04 0.64
N LYS A 56 11.47 -12.36 0.13
CA LYS A 56 12.76 -11.93 0.72
C LYS A 56 13.81 -11.61 -0.38
N PRO A 57 14.36 -10.38 -0.45
CA PRO A 57 13.90 -9.16 0.21
C PRO A 57 12.41 -8.90 -0.06
N ASP A 58 11.69 -8.32 0.89
CA ASP A 58 10.25 -8.07 0.78
C ASP A 58 9.92 -6.78 0.02
N VAL A 59 10.80 -5.77 0.06
CA VAL A 59 10.65 -4.50 -0.67
C VAL A 59 10.64 -4.73 -2.20
N VAL A 60 9.53 -4.40 -2.85
CA VAL A 60 9.37 -4.48 -4.32
C VAL A 60 9.55 -3.13 -5.02
N TYR A 61 9.47 -2.03 -4.26
CA TYR A 61 9.73 -0.67 -4.72
C TYR A 61 9.91 0.29 -3.53
N LEU A 62 10.84 1.24 -3.63
CA LEU A 62 11.08 2.27 -2.61
C LEU A 62 11.26 3.64 -3.27
N TYR A 63 10.50 4.63 -2.80
CA TYR A 63 10.65 6.04 -3.15
C TYR A 63 10.96 6.85 -1.90
N ARG A 64 12.07 7.59 -1.93
CA ARG A 64 12.57 8.40 -0.82
C ARG A 64 13.25 9.65 -1.37
N ASP A 65 13.13 10.77 -0.67
CA ASP A 65 13.84 12.04 -0.96
C ASP A 65 13.75 12.52 -2.44
N GLY A 66 12.63 12.20 -3.11
CA GLY A 66 12.36 12.62 -4.48
C GLY A 66 12.70 11.60 -5.57
N CYS A 67 13.33 10.46 -5.25
CA CYS A 67 13.80 9.47 -6.22
C CYS A 67 13.47 8.01 -5.85
N GLU A 68 13.59 7.11 -6.83
CA GLU A 68 13.56 5.66 -6.58
C GLU A 68 14.88 5.20 -5.97
N THR A 69 14.83 4.32 -4.97
CA THR A 69 16.00 3.74 -4.28
C THR A 69 16.03 2.23 -4.47
N PHE A 70 17.19 1.68 -4.83
CA PHE A 70 17.34 0.27 -5.24
C PHE A 70 17.99 -0.64 -4.18
N GLU A 71 18.68 -0.11 -3.17
CA GLU A 71 19.55 -0.87 -2.25
C GLU A 71 18.88 -2.05 -1.53
N MET A 72 17.58 -1.96 -1.27
CA MET A 72 16.78 -2.99 -0.58
C MET A 72 15.82 -3.75 -1.51
N LYS A 73 15.79 -3.39 -2.80
CA LYS A 73 14.78 -3.86 -3.75
C LYS A 73 14.99 -5.33 -4.08
N ASN A 74 13.91 -6.09 -4.18
CA ASN A 74 13.96 -7.48 -4.63
C ASN A 74 14.30 -7.54 -6.15
N PRO A 75 15.31 -8.32 -6.58
CA PRO A 75 15.70 -8.44 -7.99
C PRO A 75 14.57 -8.87 -8.94
N ASP A 76 13.58 -9.65 -8.48
CA ASP A 76 12.43 -10.07 -9.32
C ASP A 76 11.51 -8.90 -9.76
N PHE A 77 11.66 -7.73 -9.12
CA PHE A 77 10.89 -6.51 -9.36
C PHE A 77 11.73 -5.36 -9.93
N GLU A 78 13.05 -5.52 -10.06
CA GLU A 78 13.89 -4.56 -10.79
C GLU A 78 13.40 -4.37 -12.23
N TYR A 79 13.46 -3.12 -12.72
CA TYR A 79 12.98 -2.67 -14.04
C TYR A 79 11.51 -2.99 -14.37
N ARG A 80 10.76 -3.63 -13.48
CA ARG A 80 9.34 -4.00 -13.65
C ARG A 80 8.40 -3.09 -12.88
N THR A 81 8.85 -2.52 -11.76
CA THR A 81 8.05 -1.67 -10.87
C THR A 81 8.38 -0.19 -11.01
N ASN A 82 7.35 0.67 -11.04
CA ASN A 82 7.49 2.13 -11.07
C ASN A 82 6.26 2.84 -10.47
N LEU A 83 6.44 4.05 -9.93
CA LEU A 83 5.32 4.97 -9.69
C LEU A 83 4.96 5.73 -10.97
N VAL A 84 3.71 6.19 -11.07
CA VAL A 84 3.29 7.10 -12.14
C VAL A 84 3.63 8.53 -11.70
N MET A 85 4.85 8.99 -11.97
CA MET A 85 5.44 10.21 -11.38
C MET A 85 4.57 11.48 -11.44
N ARG A 86 3.82 11.68 -12.52
CA ARG A 86 2.88 12.83 -12.65
C ARG A 86 1.72 12.79 -11.64
N GLU A 87 1.37 11.62 -11.14
CA GLU A 87 0.27 11.40 -10.16
C GLU A 87 0.78 11.48 -8.71
N VAL A 88 2.10 11.34 -8.49
CA VAL A 88 2.72 11.40 -7.15
C VAL A 88 2.53 12.79 -6.52
N GLN A 89 2.61 13.85 -7.34
CA GLN A 89 2.30 15.24 -6.93
C GLN A 89 0.83 15.42 -6.51
N ASN A 90 -0.07 14.56 -6.98
CA ASN A 90 -1.48 14.54 -6.60
C ASN A 90 -1.76 13.56 -5.42
N GLY A 91 -0.72 13.16 -4.69
CA GLY A 91 -0.83 12.19 -3.57
C GLY A 91 -1.08 10.74 -3.99
N ASN A 92 -1.03 10.42 -5.28
CA ASN A 92 -1.28 9.08 -5.80
C ASN A 92 0.04 8.33 -6.06
N VAL A 93 0.36 7.40 -5.16
CA VAL A 93 1.60 6.62 -5.13
C VAL A 93 1.33 5.13 -5.41
N SER A 94 0.38 4.90 -6.31
CA SER A 94 0.01 3.57 -6.80
C SER A 94 1.15 2.93 -7.57
N LEU A 95 1.45 1.67 -7.26
CA LEU A 95 2.54 0.94 -7.90
C LEU A 95 2.09 0.36 -9.24
N ARG A 96 2.80 0.67 -10.31
CA ARG A 96 2.69 -0.07 -11.58
C ARG A 96 3.66 -1.26 -11.53
N ILE A 97 3.18 -2.46 -11.87
CA ILE A 97 4.00 -3.66 -12.11
C ILE A 97 3.86 -4.07 -13.57
N SER A 98 4.98 -4.35 -14.23
CA SER A 98 5.07 -4.69 -15.66
C SER A 98 5.41 -6.16 -15.88
N SER A 99 4.96 -6.71 -17.01
CA SER A 99 5.23 -8.09 -17.43
C SER A 99 4.87 -9.08 -16.32
N VAL A 100 3.65 -9.00 -15.80
CA VAL A 100 3.19 -9.69 -14.59
C VAL A 100 3.43 -11.21 -14.67
N LYS A 101 4.02 -11.79 -13.63
CA LYS A 101 4.29 -13.23 -13.48
C LYS A 101 3.22 -13.84 -12.56
N PRO A 102 2.85 -15.13 -12.70
CA PRO A 102 2.00 -15.81 -11.72
C PRO A 102 2.53 -15.74 -10.27
N LEU A 103 3.86 -15.75 -10.11
CA LEU A 103 4.54 -15.60 -8.81
C LEU A 103 4.47 -14.18 -8.21
N ASP A 104 4.00 -13.17 -8.97
CA ASP A 104 3.73 -11.85 -8.39
C ASP A 104 2.45 -11.88 -7.53
N ALA A 105 1.57 -12.88 -7.65
CA ALA A 105 0.33 -12.96 -6.87
C ALA A 105 0.56 -12.97 -5.34
N GLY A 106 -0.38 -12.40 -4.58
CA GLY A 106 -0.38 -12.34 -3.12
C GLY A 106 -0.54 -10.92 -2.55
N THR A 107 -0.39 -10.80 -1.22
CA THR A 107 -0.54 -9.53 -0.50
C THR A 107 0.65 -8.59 -0.72
N TYR A 108 0.35 -7.34 -1.07
CA TYR A 108 1.26 -6.21 -1.07
C TYR A 108 0.87 -5.19 0.00
N GLN A 109 1.86 -4.53 0.58
CA GLN A 109 1.69 -3.44 1.53
C GLN A 109 2.28 -2.15 0.95
N CYS A 110 1.49 -1.08 0.93
CA CYS A 110 1.96 0.28 0.67
C CYS A 110 2.09 1.03 2.00
N LEU A 111 3.33 1.27 2.44
CA LEU A 111 3.66 2.08 3.61
C LEU A 111 4.02 3.50 3.16
N ARG A 112 3.34 4.49 3.73
CA ARG A 112 3.64 5.92 3.54
C ARG A 112 4.13 6.51 4.86
N LEU A 113 5.34 7.03 4.88
CA LEU A 113 5.98 7.65 6.04
C LEU A 113 6.20 9.15 5.78
N TRP A 114 5.51 9.96 6.57
CA TRP A 114 5.54 11.43 6.49
C TRP A 114 6.63 12.02 7.41
N LYS A 115 7.13 13.23 7.08
CA LYS A 115 8.17 13.91 7.88
C LYS A 115 7.74 14.24 9.32
N ASN A 116 6.44 14.43 9.55
CA ASN A 116 5.86 14.60 10.90
C ASN A 116 5.78 13.28 11.72
N GLY A 117 6.24 12.16 11.16
CA GLY A 117 6.18 10.83 11.79
C GLY A 117 4.89 10.06 11.55
N THR A 118 3.88 10.63 10.88
CA THR A 118 2.66 9.91 10.52
C THR A 118 2.99 8.72 9.61
N ARG A 119 2.36 7.57 9.91
CA ARG A 119 2.50 6.32 9.15
C ARG A 119 1.14 5.87 8.68
N GLU A 120 1.00 5.67 7.38
CA GLU A 120 -0.21 5.07 6.80
C GLU A 120 0.16 3.78 6.08
N MET A 121 -0.60 2.72 6.31
CA MET A 121 -0.41 1.44 5.64
C MET A 121 -1.68 1.07 4.87
N THR A 122 -1.53 0.52 3.67
CA THR A 122 -2.64 0.04 2.85
C THR A 122 -2.28 -1.31 2.26
N LYS A 123 -3.16 -2.32 2.46
CA LYS A 123 -2.98 -3.66 1.89
C LYS A 123 -3.73 -3.80 0.57
N VAL A 124 -3.09 -4.45 -0.41
CA VAL A 124 -3.65 -4.76 -1.72
C VAL A 124 -3.35 -6.22 -2.03
N GLU A 125 -4.36 -6.98 -2.39
CA GLU A 125 -4.22 -8.36 -2.85
C GLU A 125 -4.12 -8.37 -4.38
N LEU A 126 -3.08 -8.99 -4.93
CA LEU A 126 -2.93 -9.19 -6.37
C LEU A 126 -3.24 -10.65 -6.74
N VAL A 127 -4.27 -10.85 -7.54
CA VAL A 127 -4.56 -12.14 -8.17
C VAL A 127 -4.13 -12.10 -9.65
N VAL A 128 -3.39 -13.11 -10.07
CA VAL A 128 -2.89 -13.24 -11.45
C VAL A 128 -3.63 -14.39 -12.16
N GLY A 129 -4.38 -14.05 -13.19
CA GLY A 129 -4.93 -15.00 -14.16
C GLY A 129 -3.92 -15.35 -15.24
N LEU A 130 -4.09 -16.53 -15.84
CA LEU A 130 -3.36 -16.96 -17.04
C LEU A 130 -4.02 -16.41 -18.32
#